data_AF-A0A5U6LLS8-F1
#
_entry.id   AF-A0A5U6LLS8-F1
#
_cell.length_a   1.000
_cell.length_b   1.000
_cell.length_c   1.000
_cell.angle_alpha   90.00
_cell.angle_beta   90.00
_cell.angle_gamma   90.00
#
_symmetry.space_group_name_H-M   'P 1'
#
loop_
_entity.id
_entity.type
_entity.pdbx_description
1 polymer ?
#
loop_
_entity_poly.entity_id
_entity_poly.type
_entity_poly.pdbx_seq_one_letter_code
_entity_poly.pdbx_strand_id
1 'polypeptide(L)'
;ANLRDANLRDANLRDANLCGANLRDADLRGADLPDLTFVILGEKYFISITNGEYVRAGCQNHTVEEWRKYSKQEIAEMDGRKALKFYPRLLDIIDFYIGKGERPDWLTSKEYADEVTE
;
A
#
# COMPACT_ATOMS: atom_id res chain seq x y z
N ALA A 1 -0.28 -15.00 -3.51
CA ALA A 1 -0.80 -16.04 -2.59
C ALA A 1 -1.80 -15.43 -1.59
N ASN A 2 -2.76 -16.19 -1.07
CA ASN A 2 -3.62 -15.73 0.03
C ASN A 2 -3.07 -16.24 1.36
N LEU A 3 -2.42 -15.35 2.13
CA LEU A 3 -1.83 -15.63 3.44
C LEU A 3 -2.58 -14.89 4.55
N ARG A 4 -3.84 -14.52 4.28
CA ARG A 4 -4.67 -13.82 5.25
C ARG A 4 -4.86 -14.69 6.49
N ASP A 5 -4.75 -14.11 7.68
CA ASP A 5 -4.92 -14.79 8.96
C ASP A 5 -3.93 -15.95 9.20
N ALA A 6 -2.90 -16.08 8.36
CA ALA A 6 -1.93 -17.17 8.48
C ALA A 6 -1.05 -16.97 9.71
N ASN A 7 -0.77 -18.06 10.43
CA ASN A 7 0.27 -18.08 11.46
C ASN A 7 1.62 -18.32 10.79
N LEU A 8 2.41 -17.27 10.64
CA LEU A 8 3.76 -17.27 10.06
C LEU A 8 4.81 -16.88 11.10
N ARG A 9 4.49 -17.07 12.39
CA ARG A 9 5.38 -16.75 13.49
C ARG A 9 6.68 -17.54 13.37
N ASP A 10 7.80 -16.85 13.52
CA ASP A 10 9.16 -17.41 13.47
C ASP A 10 9.48 -18.14 12.13
N ALA A 11 8.71 -17.90 11.06
CA ALA A 11 8.91 -18.52 9.76
C ALA A 11 10.11 -17.92 9.01
N ASN A 12 10.90 -18.77 8.32
CA ASN A 12 11.93 -18.32 7.40
C ASN A 12 11.35 -18.09 6.00
N LEU A 13 11.23 -16.83 5.59
CA LEU A 13 10.68 -16.40 4.29
C LEU A 13 11.69 -15.57 3.47
N ARG A 14 12.99 -15.54 3.82
CA ARG A 14 13.97 -14.62 3.21
C ARG A 14 14.02 -14.71 1.67
N ASP A 15 13.87 -15.91 1.13
CA ASP A 15 13.91 -16.17 -0.32
C ASP A 15 12.51 -16.36 -0.94
N ALA A 16 11.44 -16.08 -0.18
CA ALA A 16 10.08 -16.26 -0.67
C ALA A 16 9.68 -15.14 -1.64
N ASN A 17 9.05 -15.52 -2.75
CA ASN A 17 8.33 -14.58 -3.59
C ASN A 17 6.92 -14.35 -3.02
N LEU A 18 6.72 -13.19 -2.39
CA LEU A 18 5.46 -12.71 -1.82
C LEU A 18 4.79 -11.65 -2.70
N CYS A 19 5.20 -11.46 -3.97
CA CYS A 19 4.57 -10.49 -4.87
C CYS A 19 3.05 -10.68 -4.91
N GLY A 20 2.32 -9.60 -4.61
CA GLY A 20 0.86 -9.59 -4.54
C GLY A 20 0.23 -10.49 -3.47
N ALA A 21 1.00 -11.00 -2.51
CA ALA A 21 0.46 -11.82 -1.44
C ALA A 21 -0.44 -11.00 -0.50
N ASN A 22 -1.56 -11.60 -0.09
CA ASN A 22 -2.41 -10.99 0.93
C ASN A 22 -1.91 -11.38 2.33
N LEU A 23 -1.22 -10.47 3.00
CA LEU A 23 -0.68 -10.64 4.37
C LEU A 23 -1.59 -10.05 5.45
N ARG A 24 -2.82 -9.64 5.10
CA ARG A 24 -3.74 -9.02 6.06
C ARG A 24 -3.99 -9.98 7.23
N ASP A 25 -3.91 -9.46 8.45
CA ASP A 25 -4.15 -10.20 9.70
C ASP A 25 -3.19 -11.40 9.94
N ALA A 26 -2.13 -11.57 9.14
CA ALA A 26 -1.14 -12.62 9.34
C ALA A 26 -0.28 -12.35 10.59
N ASP A 27 0.00 -13.39 11.37
CA ASP A 27 0.95 -13.31 12.48
C ASP A 27 2.38 -13.50 11.95
N LEU A 28 3.10 -12.39 11.80
CA LEU A 28 4.48 -12.35 11.29
C LEU A 28 5.52 -12.11 12.38
N ARG A 29 5.16 -12.28 13.66
CA ARG A 29 6.09 -12.04 14.77
C ARG A 29 7.29 -12.98 14.66
N GLY A 30 8.50 -12.42 14.64
CA GLY A 30 9.74 -13.19 14.53
C GLY A 30 10.00 -13.79 13.14
N ALA A 31 9.15 -13.53 12.14
CA ALA A 31 9.37 -14.04 10.79
C ALA A 31 10.55 -13.32 10.12
N ASP A 32 11.39 -14.10 9.42
CA ASP A 32 12.43 -13.57 8.54
C ASP A 32 11.82 -13.28 7.17
N LEU A 33 11.34 -12.05 6.95
CA LEU A 33 10.68 -11.65 5.71
C LEU A 33 11.68 -11.47 4.54
N PRO A 34 11.22 -11.59 3.28
CA PRO A 34 12.03 -11.20 2.13
C PRO A 34 12.39 -9.71 2.19
N ASP A 35 13.49 -9.35 1.54
CA ASP A 35 13.86 -7.96 1.33
C ASP A 35 12.70 -7.16 0.70
N LEU A 36 12.58 -5.90 1.12
CA LEU A 36 11.53 -4.97 0.67
C LEU A 36 10.10 -5.48 0.92
N THR A 37 9.91 -6.36 1.92
CA THR A 37 8.60 -6.74 2.42
C THR A 37 8.33 -6.05 3.76
N PHE A 38 7.26 -5.26 3.82
CA PHE A 38 6.90 -4.46 4.99
C PHE A 38 5.41 -4.63 5.31
N VAL A 39 5.08 -4.75 6.60
CA VAL A 39 3.70 -4.64 7.08
C VAL A 39 3.61 -3.42 7.97
N ILE A 40 2.71 -2.51 7.62
CA ILE A 40 2.60 -1.18 8.21
C ILE A 40 1.24 -1.08 8.88
N LEU A 41 1.28 -0.86 10.19
CA LEU A 41 0.13 -0.79 11.08
C LEU A 41 -0.09 0.64 11.57
N GLY A 42 -1.31 0.95 12.01
CA GLY A 42 -1.66 2.27 12.56
C GLY A 42 -2.04 3.33 11.53
N GLU A 43 -2.02 2.98 10.24
CA GLU A 43 -2.52 3.83 9.16
C GLU A 43 -4.04 3.68 8.97
N LYS A 44 -4.64 4.57 8.17
CA LYS A 44 -6.08 4.55 7.83
C LYS A 44 -6.56 3.19 7.33
N TYR A 45 -5.71 2.53 6.55
CA TYR A 45 -5.92 1.19 6.03
C TYR A 45 -4.77 0.30 6.45
N PHE A 46 -5.01 -1.01 6.51
CA PHE A 46 -3.92 -1.98 6.55
C PHE A 46 -3.04 -1.80 5.31
N ILE A 47 -1.73 -1.69 5.51
CA ILE A 47 -0.78 -1.56 4.40
C ILE A 47 0.26 -2.66 4.48
N SER A 48 0.54 -3.26 3.33
CA SER A 48 1.71 -4.11 3.17
C SER A 48 2.38 -3.83 1.84
N ILE A 49 3.70 -3.89 1.84
CA ILE A 49 4.54 -3.86 0.66
C ILE A 49 5.15 -5.25 0.53
N THR A 50 5.14 -5.87 -0.64
CA THR A 50 5.77 -7.19 -0.83
C THR A 50 6.80 -7.16 -1.95
N ASN A 51 8.00 -7.64 -1.63
CA ASN A 51 9.17 -7.72 -2.53
C ASN A 51 9.47 -6.41 -3.28
N GLY A 52 9.11 -5.25 -2.71
CA GLY A 52 9.33 -3.94 -3.30
C GLY A 52 8.43 -3.59 -4.50
N GLU A 53 7.54 -4.48 -4.92
CA GLU A 53 6.80 -4.34 -6.18
C GLU A 53 5.31 -4.07 -5.95
N TYR A 54 4.67 -4.78 -5.03
CA TYR A 54 3.23 -4.67 -4.76
C TYR A 54 2.97 -3.92 -3.46
N VAL A 55 1.93 -3.09 -3.48
CA VAL A 55 1.43 -2.39 -2.30
C VAL A 55 -0.04 -2.69 -2.14
N ARG A 56 -0.39 -3.19 -0.97
CA ARG A 56 -1.76 -3.33 -0.50
C ARG A 56 -2.13 -2.13 0.35
N ALA A 57 -3.30 -1.56 0.10
CA ALA A 57 -3.96 -0.58 0.96
C ALA A 57 -5.42 -1.02 1.16
N GLY A 58 -5.71 -1.59 2.33
CA GLY A 58 -7.00 -2.18 2.63
C GLY A 58 -7.33 -3.35 1.69
N CYS A 59 -8.41 -3.22 0.92
CA CYS A 59 -8.83 -4.24 -0.04
C CYS A 59 -8.07 -4.15 -1.38
N GLN A 60 -7.45 -3.01 -1.68
CA GLN A 60 -6.77 -2.75 -2.95
C GLN A 60 -5.34 -3.29 -2.89
N ASN A 61 -4.87 -3.89 -3.98
CA ASN A 61 -3.53 -4.47 -4.07
C ASN A 61 -3.02 -4.37 -5.49
N HIS A 62 -2.09 -3.45 -5.70
CA HIS A 62 -1.61 -3.02 -7.00
C HIS A 62 -0.10 -2.80 -6.93
N THR A 63 0.55 -2.74 -8.07
CA THR A 63 1.98 -2.44 -8.14
C THR A 63 2.27 -1.00 -7.69
N VAL A 64 3.50 -0.75 -7.26
CA VAL A 64 3.99 0.61 -6.94
C VAL A 64 3.79 1.55 -8.15
N GLU A 65 4.00 1.05 -9.36
CA GLU A 65 3.83 1.85 -10.57
C GLU A 65 2.38 2.24 -10.83
N GLU A 66 1.44 1.31 -10.66
CA GLU A 66 0.00 1.59 -10.80
C GLU A 66 -0.45 2.62 -9.75
N TRP A 67 -0.02 2.43 -8.49
CA TRP A 67 -0.30 3.38 -7.42
C TRP A 67 0.21 4.79 -7.71
N ARG A 68 1.24 4.97 -8.53
CA ARG A 68 1.75 6.30 -8.91
C ARG A 68 1.01 6.94 -10.08
N LYS A 69 0.20 6.16 -10.80
CA LYS A 69 -0.43 6.57 -12.06
C LYS A 69 -1.96 6.68 -11.97
N TYR A 70 -2.57 6.25 -10.86
CA TYR A 70 -4.02 6.35 -10.73
C TYR A 70 -4.55 7.78 -10.86
N SER A 71 -5.64 7.88 -11.61
CA SER A 71 -6.45 9.08 -11.72
C SER A 71 -7.25 9.34 -10.43
N LYS A 72 -7.71 10.58 -10.27
CA LYS A 72 -8.60 10.96 -9.15
C LYS A 72 -9.83 10.05 -9.09
N GLN A 73 -10.43 9.75 -10.23
CA GLN A 73 -11.64 8.93 -10.31
C GLN A 73 -11.38 7.51 -9.83
N GLU A 74 -10.32 6.86 -10.30
CA GLU A 74 -10.00 5.48 -9.88
C GLU A 74 -9.78 5.39 -8.37
N ILE A 75 -9.10 6.36 -7.77
CA ILE A 75 -8.93 6.42 -6.31
C ILE A 75 -10.28 6.64 -5.61
N ALA A 76 -11.13 7.53 -6.14
CA ALA A 76 -12.47 7.77 -5.59
C ALA A 76 -13.36 6.52 -5.68
N GLU A 77 -13.21 5.68 -6.71
CA GLU A 77 -13.97 4.44 -6.86
C GLU A 77 -13.58 3.37 -5.81
N MET A 78 -12.41 3.47 -5.18
CA MET A 78 -11.95 2.50 -4.18
C MET A 78 -12.66 2.63 -2.82
N ASP A 79 -12.78 3.85 -2.27
CA ASP A 79 -13.44 4.14 -0.98
C ASP A 79 -13.89 5.62 -0.88
N GLY A 80 -14.25 6.22 -2.02
CA GLY A 80 -14.74 7.59 -2.12
C GLY A 80 -13.77 8.64 -1.57
N ARG A 81 -14.35 9.63 -0.89
CA ARG A 81 -13.61 10.74 -0.27
C ARG A 81 -12.55 10.28 0.74
N LYS A 82 -12.74 9.13 1.39
CA LYS A 82 -11.76 8.60 2.36
C LYS A 82 -10.47 8.15 1.67
N ALA A 83 -10.59 7.45 0.54
CA ALA A 83 -9.44 7.08 -0.28
C ALA A 83 -8.72 8.33 -0.81
N LEU A 84 -9.47 9.31 -1.35
CA LEU A 84 -8.91 10.56 -1.87
C LEU A 84 -8.10 11.35 -0.82
N LYS A 85 -8.60 11.45 0.42
CA LYS A 85 -7.89 12.12 1.52
C LYS A 85 -6.65 11.34 1.98
N PHE A 86 -6.69 10.01 1.90
CA PHE A 86 -5.59 9.15 2.33
C PHE A 86 -4.49 8.96 1.27
N TYR A 87 -4.84 9.05 -0.01
CA TYR A 87 -3.96 8.71 -1.12
C TYR A 87 -2.60 9.45 -1.13
N PRO A 88 -2.49 10.76 -0.81
CA PRO A 88 -1.19 11.41 -0.67
C PRO A 88 -0.30 10.76 0.40
N ARG A 89 -0.89 10.37 1.54
CA ARG A 89 -0.19 9.66 2.62
C ARG A 89 0.27 8.29 2.17
N LEU A 90 -0.52 7.58 1.37
CA LEU A 90 -0.10 6.31 0.77
C LEU A 90 1.14 6.51 -0.12
N LEU A 91 1.16 7.54 -0.97
CA LEU A 91 2.31 7.85 -1.81
C LEU A 91 3.56 8.25 -1.00
N ASP A 92 3.38 8.96 0.12
CA ASP A 92 4.48 9.27 1.05
C ASP A 92 5.10 8.01 1.66
N ILE A 93 4.26 7.03 2.03
CA ILE A 93 4.71 5.74 2.56
C ILE A 93 5.49 4.97 1.49
N ILE A 94 4.96 4.92 0.26
CA ILE A 94 5.64 4.27 -0.87
C ILE A 94 7.00 4.95 -1.12
N ASP A 95 7.05 6.28 -1.15
CA ASP A 95 8.30 7.03 -1.34
C ASP A 95 9.33 6.75 -0.24
N PHE A 96 8.89 6.55 1.00
CA PHE A 96 9.77 6.25 2.13
C PHE A 96 10.41 4.87 2.02
N TYR A 97 9.63 3.83 1.68
CA TYR A 97 10.12 2.44 1.65
C TYR A 97 10.72 2.01 0.31
N ILE A 98 10.21 2.53 -0.80
CA ILE A 98 10.59 2.12 -2.16
C ILE A 98 11.40 3.19 -2.89
N GLY A 99 11.47 4.40 -2.32
CA GLY A 99 12.13 5.54 -2.94
C GLY A 99 11.16 6.42 -3.73
N LYS A 100 11.56 7.68 -3.93
CA LYS A 100 10.76 8.69 -4.61
C LYS A 100 10.51 8.31 -6.07
N GLY A 101 9.32 8.61 -6.55
CA GLY A 101 8.95 8.47 -7.95
C GLY A 101 7.92 9.50 -8.38
N GLU A 102 7.42 9.35 -9.60
CA GLU A 102 6.36 10.19 -10.14
C GLU A 102 5.10 10.13 -9.26
N ARG A 103 4.33 11.23 -9.25
CA ARG A 103 3.05 11.34 -8.57
C ARG A 103 2.03 11.95 -9.53
N PRO A 104 0.74 11.64 -9.40
CA PRO A 104 -0.26 12.20 -10.30
C PRO A 104 -0.40 13.73 -10.16
N ASP A 105 -0.38 14.44 -11.30
CA ASP A 105 -0.45 15.90 -11.34
C ASP A 105 -1.72 16.48 -10.69
N TRP A 106 -2.83 15.72 -10.73
CA TRP A 106 -4.12 16.14 -10.16
C TRP A 106 -4.06 16.38 -8.64
N LEU A 107 -3.07 15.83 -7.93
CA LEU A 107 -2.82 16.10 -6.51
C LEU A 107 -2.44 17.56 -6.23
N THR A 108 -1.94 18.28 -7.24
CA THR A 108 -1.60 19.71 -7.13
C THR A 108 -2.73 20.61 -7.62
N SER A 109 -3.82 20.03 -8.12
CA SER A 109 -4.95 20.79 -8.65
C SER A 109 -5.76 21.46 -7.54
N LYS A 110 -6.28 22.66 -7.83
CA LYS A 110 -7.16 23.39 -6.91
C LYS A 110 -8.45 22.61 -6.62
N GLU A 111 -9.03 21.96 -7.63
CA GLU A 111 -10.25 21.15 -7.50
C GLU A 111 -10.08 20.05 -6.45
N TYR A 112 -8.94 19.35 -6.46
CA TYR A 112 -8.64 18.35 -5.45
C TYR A 112 -8.52 18.97 -4.05
N ALA A 113 -7.80 20.09 -3.93
CA ALA A 113 -7.60 20.78 -2.65
C ALA A 113 -8.93 21.21 -2.01
N ASP A 114 -9.84 21.78 -2.81
CA ASP A 114 -11.17 22.18 -2.36
C ASP A 114 -11.98 20.94 -1.91
N GLU A 115 -11.94 19.84 -2.68
CA GLU A 115 -12.67 18.60 -2.39
C GLU A 115 -12.21 17.89 -1.10
N VAL A 116 -10.93 18.00 -0.70
CA VAL A 116 -10.43 17.33 0.52
C VAL A 116 -10.54 18.20 1.78
N THR A 117 -10.73 19.51 1.64
CA THR A 117 -10.85 20.43 2.78
C THR A 117 -12.27 20.53 3.35
N GLU A 118 -13.28 20.22 2.54
CA GLU A 118 -14.69 20.04 2.96
C GLU A 118 -14.97 18.69 3.64
#